data_AF-A0A2T2SF81-F1
#
_entry.id   AF-A0A2T2SF81-F1
#
_cell.length_a   1.000
_cell.length_b   1.000
_cell.length_c   1.000
_cell.angle_alpha   90.00
_cell.angle_beta   90.00
_cell.angle_gamma   90.00
#
_symmetry.space_group_name_H-M   'P 1'
#
loop_
_entity.id
_entity.type
_entity.pdbx_description
1 polymer ?
#
loop_
_entity_poly.entity_id
_entity_poly.type
_entity_poly.pdbx_seq_one_letter_code
_entity_poly.pdbx_strand_id
1 'polypeptide(L)'
;MRGYGSPPGDSLTPGNVDLEQISEESSTIAKAAETASTWTEAHQNVRGILSSSSTVPQFVREQDAALVMFREYLNTDRWRDSLSQEKLEVLGFYTDLLVENRSPESELVYTGLRGLDGHWSDQRIIEAAETTIQAAKQKYGSREKTKGSQSDASESKNPTPGLAESKERRAARALQANHKLRKMVDRKQEKR
;
A
#
# COMPACT_ATOMS: atom_id res chain seq x y z
N MET A 1 24.90 -7.54 3.50
CA MET A 1 24.26 -6.44 4.24
C MET A 1 23.70 -5.45 3.22
N ARG A 2 22.39 -5.48 2.96
CA ARG A 2 21.75 -4.41 2.17
C ARG A 2 21.46 -3.25 3.12
N GLY A 3 22.00 -2.07 2.81
CA GLY A 3 21.72 -0.85 3.56
C GLY A 3 20.29 -0.41 3.29
N TYR A 4 19.44 -0.47 4.30
CA TYR A 4 18.06 -0.03 4.25
C TYR A 4 18.03 1.48 4.46
N GLY A 5 17.73 2.21 3.39
CA GLY A 5 17.43 3.64 3.49
C GLY A 5 16.14 3.82 4.28
N SER A 6 16.23 4.50 5.43
CA SER A 6 15.05 5.15 6.00
C SER A 6 14.45 6.07 4.94
N PRO A 7 13.11 6.22 4.83
CA PRO A 7 12.57 7.31 4.03
C PRO A 7 13.18 8.61 4.58
N PRO A 8 13.87 9.42 3.76
CA PRO A 8 14.50 10.63 4.27
C PRO A 8 13.40 11.52 4.83
N GLY A 9 13.54 11.84 6.12
CA GLY A 9 12.70 12.81 6.83
C GLY A 9 12.86 14.24 6.30
N ASP A 10 13.78 14.46 5.35
CA ASP A 10 14.01 15.73 4.70
C ASP A 10 13.94 15.62 3.17
N SER A 11 13.03 16.44 2.63
CA SER A 11 13.12 17.09 1.32
C SER A 11 13.05 16.21 0.07
N LEU A 12 11.82 15.87 -0.32
CA LEU A 12 11.43 16.05 -1.73
C LEU A 12 11.55 17.56 -2.03
N THR A 13 12.75 18.05 -2.37
CA THR A 13 12.89 19.41 -2.88
C THR A 13 12.19 19.50 -4.24
N PRO A 14 11.37 20.54 -4.53
CA PRO A 14 10.54 20.62 -5.74
C PRO A 14 11.27 20.68 -7.11
N GLY A 15 12.57 20.38 -7.18
CA GLY A 15 13.38 20.55 -8.39
C GLY A 15 13.82 19.27 -9.12
N ASN A 16 13.77 18.08 -8.51
CA ASN A 16 14.38 16.86 -9.06
C ASN A 16 13.42 15.67 -9.25
N VAL A 17 12.12 15.86 -9.01
CA VAL A 17 11.12 14.80 -9.21
C VAL A 17 10.26 15.18 -10.40
N ASP A 18 10.53 14.54 -11.53
CA ASP A 18 9.73 14.69 -12.72
C ASP A 18 8.40 13.94 -12.51
N LEU A 19 7.34 14.70 -12.27
CA LEU A 19 5.99 14.17 -12.05
C LEU A 19 5.45 13.46 -13.29
N GLU A 20 5.92 13.84 -14.50
CA GLU A 20 5.56 13.15 -15.73
C GLU A 20 6.19 11.76 -15.75
N GLN A 21 7.49 11.64 -15.43
CA GLN A 21 8.16 10.34 -15.32
C GLN A 21 7.52 9.42 -14.27
N ILE A 22 7.14 9.97 -13.12
CA ILE A 22 6.39 9.19 -12.12
C ILE A 22 5.09 8.69 -12.73
N SER A 23 4.30 9.57 -13.33
CA SER A 23 3.01 9.20 -13.93
C SER A 23 3.15 8.15 -15.03
N GLU A 24 4.18 8.27 -15.87
CA GLU A 24 4.48 7.32 -16.94
C GLU A 24 4.92 5.96 -16.41
N GLU A 25 5.79 5.92 -15.40
CA GLU A 25 6.23 4.67 -14.76
C GLU A 25 5.06 3.99 -14.06
N SER A 26 4.24 4.73 -13.30
CA SER A 26 3.03 4.22 -12.67
C SER A 26 2.06 3.64 -13.72
N SER A 27 1.89 4.33 -14.86
CA SER A 27 1.05 3.84 -15.96
C SER A 27 1.62 2.59 -16.63
N THR A 28 2.95 2.50 -16.75
CA THR A 28 3.64 1.32 -17.29
C THR A 28 3.43 0.11 -16.40
N ILE A 29 3.57 0.27 -15.08
CA ILE A 29 3.31 -0.77 -14.09
C ILE A 29 1.84 -1.20 -14.11
N ALA A 30 0.91 -0.24 -14.13
CA ALA A 30 -0.52 -0.52 -14.20
C ALA A 30 -0.87 -1.35 -15.43
N LYS A 31 -0.43 -0.89 -16.61
CA LYS A 31 -0.67 -1.57 -17.88
C LYS A 31 -0.09 -2.99 -17.88
N ALA A 32 1.13 -3.17 -17.37
CA ALA A 32 1.79 -4.47 -17.33
C ALA A 32 1.01 -5.53 -16.52
N ALA A 33 0.31 -5.11 -15.47
CA ALA A 33 -0.58 -5.97 -14.71
C ALA A 33 -1.95 -6.12 -15.39
N GLU A 34 -2.58 -5.03 -15.82
CA GLU A 34 -3.93 -5.03 -16.40
C GLU A 34 -4.02 -5.83 -17.72
N THR A 35 -2.98 -5.81 -18.54
CA THR A 35 -2.97 -6.54 -19.82
C THR A 35 -2.61 -8.01 -19.68
N ALA A 36 -2.16 -8.46 -18.51
CA ALA A 36 -1.78 -9.84 -18.29
C ALA A 36 -3.02 -10.74 -18.18
N SER A 37 -2.97 -11.93 -18.77
CA SER A 37 -4.10 -12.87 -18.71
C SER A 37 -4.16 -13.63 -17.39
N THR A 38 -3.03 -13.68 -16.67
CA THR A 38 -2.89 -14.40 -15.41
C THR A 38 -2.10 -13.60 -14.38
N TRP A 39 -2.31 -13.91 -13.10
CA TRP A 39 -1.56 -13.28 -12.01
C TRP A 39 -0.05 -13.58 -12.10
N THR A 40 0.33 -14.75 -12.62
CA THR A 40 1.74 -15.16 -12.76
C THR A 40 2.43 -14.31 -13.81
N GLU A 41 1.78 -14.12 -14.96
CA GLU A 41 2.25 -13.21 -16.02
C GLU A 41 2.33 -11.77 -15.51
N ALA A 42 1.30 -11.28 -14.80
CA ALA A 42 1.31 -9.96 -14.19
C ALA A 42 2.49 -9.80 -13.21
N HIS A 43 2.71 -10.79 -12.34
CA HIS A 43 3.82 -10.78 -11.41
C HIS A 43 5.17 -10.74 -12.12
N GLN A 44 5.37 -11.55 -13.18
CA GLN A 44 6.60 -11.56 -13.95
C GLN A 44 6.86 -10.21 -14.65
N ASN A 45 5.84 -9.64 -15.30
CA ASN A 45 5.96 -8.35 -15.98
C ASN A 45 6.30 -7.22 -15.00
N VAL A 46 5.58 -7.14 -13.88
CA VAL A 46 5.81 -6.14 -12.83
C VAL A 46 7.20 -6.31 -12.19
N ARG A 47 7.64 -7.55 -11.94
CA ARG A 47 9.00 -7.83 -11.44
C ARG A 47 10.08 -7.40 -12.42
N GLY A 48 9.85 -7.57 -13.72
CA GLY A 48 10.73 -7.09 -14.78
C GLY A 48 10.92 -5.58 -14.72
N ILE A 49 9.82 -4.83 -14.54
CA ILE A 49 9.86 -3.37 -14.40
C ILE A 49 10.57 -2.96 -13.11
N LEU A 50 10.24 -3.57 -11.95
CA LEU A 50 10.90 -3.23 -10.69
C LEU A 50 12.40 -3.54 -10.68
N SER A 51 12.87 -4.43 -11.55
CA SER A 51 14.27 -4.80 -11.68
C SER A 51 15.03 -3.94 -12.70
N SER A 52 14.34 -3.11 -13.49
CA SER A 52 14.96 -2.22 -14.47
C SER A 52 15.49 -0.95 -13.81
N SER A 53 16.49 -0.35 -14.44
CA SER A 53 16.96 1.00 -14.08
C SER A 53 15.87 2.02 -14.40
N SER A 54 15.52 2.86 -13.42
CA SER A 54 14.64 4.00 -13.61
C SER A 54 15.17 5.19 -12.81
N THR A 55 14.83 6.38 -13.27
CA THR A 55 15.03 7.65 -12.55
C THR A 55 13.98 7.84 -11.44
N VAL A 56 12.86 7.12 -11.52
CA VAL A 56 11.81 7.13 -10.49
C VAL A 56 12.30 6.41 -9.24
N PRO A 57 12.19 7.02 -8.04
CA PRO A 57 12.62 6.38 -6.80
C PRO A 57 11.96 5.02 -6.59
N GLN A 58 12.78 4.02 -6.20
CA GLN A 58 12.35 2.63 -6.00
C GLN A 58 11.09 2.51 -5.13
N PHE A 59 11.02 3.26 -4.03
CA PHE A 59 9.91 3.21 -3.08
C PHE A 59 8.56 3.64 -3.69
N VAL A 60 8.58 4.49 -4.72
CA VAL A 60 7.36 4.91 -5.45
C VAL A 60 6.90 3.76 -6.34
N ARG A 61 7.83 3.20 -7.12
CA ARG A 61 7.55 2.08 -8.03
C ARG A 61 7.01 0.85 -7.29
N GLU A 62 7.61 0.52 -6.15
CA GLU A 62 7.21 -0.62 -5.33
C GLU A 62 5.81 -0.45 -4.72
N GLN A 63 5.48 0.77 -4.26
CA GLN A 63 4.13 1.05 -3.77
C GLN A 63 3.08 0.93 -4.87
N ASP A 64 3.36 1.47 -6.05
CA ASP A 64 2.43 1.38 -7.19
C ASP A 64 2.28 -0.06 -7.67
N ALA A 65 3.38 -0.81 -7.76
CA ALA A 65 3.36 -2.23 -8.11
C ALA A 65 2.49 -3.05 -7.15
N ALA A 66 2.65 -2.86 -5.84
CA ALA A 66 1.83 -3.55 -4.86
C ALA A 66 0.36 -3.13 -4.96
N LEU A 67 0.08 -1.84 -5.06
CA LEU A 67 -1.28 -1.31 -5.18
C LEU A 67 -2.03 -1.89 -6.39
N VAL A 68 -1.39 -1.90 -7.55
CA VAL A 68 -1.96 -2.45 -8.79
C VAL A 68 -2.18 -3.96 -8.65
N MET A 69 -1.18 -4.72 -8.18
CA MET A 69 -1.32 -6.17 -8.06
C MET A 69 -2.41 -6.57 -7.08
N PHE A 70 -2.56 -5.86 -5.96
CA PHE A 70 -3.68 -6.07 -5.04
C PHE A 70 -5.03 -5.78 -5.68
N ARG A 71 -5.14 -4.73 -6.49
CA ARG A 71 -6.40 -4.36 -7.16
C ARG A 71 -6.81 -5.39 -8.21
N GLU A 72 -5.88 -5.77 -9.07
CA GLU A 72 -6.18 -6.63 -10.22
C GLU A 72 -6.30 -8.10 -9.83
N TYR A 73 -5.46 -8.57 -8.91
CA TYR A 73 -5.36 -10.01 -8.62
C TYR A 73 -5.56 -10.35 -7.15
N LEU A 74 -4.78 -9.76 -6.24
CA LEU A 74 -4.59 -10.35 -4.89
C LEU A 74 -5.75 -10.11 -3.92
N ASN A 75 -6.63 -9.14 -4.18
CA ASN A 75 -7.79 -8.86 -3.32
C ASN A 75 -9.10 -9.49 -3.82
N THR A 76 -9.06 -10.30 -4.88
CA THR A 76 -10.24 -10.93 -5.48
C THR A 76 -10.65 -12.22 -4.75
N ASP A 77 -11.91 -12.61 -4.83
CA ASP A 77 -12.37 -13.91 -4.27
C ASP A 77 -11.68 -15.08 -4.98
N ARG A 78 -11.53 -14.99 -6.30
CA ARG A 78 -10.84 -15.97 -7.14
C ARG A 78 -9.39 -16.23 -6.71
N TRP A 79 -8.71 -15.24 -6.13
CA TRP A 79 -7.37 -15.41 -5.58
C TRP A 79 -7.38 -16.34 -4.36
N ARG A 80 -8.37 -16.16 -3.48
CA ARG A 80 -8.48 -16.80 -2.15
C ARG A 80 -8.95 -18.24 -2.18
N ASP A 81 -9.63 -18.67 -3.24
CA ASP A 81 -10.23 -20.02 -3.33
C ASP A 81 -9.20 -21.16 -3.30
N SER A 82 -7.92 -20.88 -3.62
CA SER A 82 -6.84 -21.86 -3.52
C SER A 82 -5.47 -21.18 -3.37
N LEU A 83 -5.00 -20.99 -2.14
CA LEU A 83 -3.68 -20.44 -1.85
C LEU A 83 -2.61 -21.54 -2.01
N SER A 84 -2.04 -21.66 -3.20
CA SER A 84 -0.81 -22.43 -3.42
C SER A 84 0.39 -21.75 -2.77
N GLN A 85 1.48 -22.50 -2.57
CA GLN A 85 2.73 -21.95 -2.05
C GLN A 85 3.24 -20.77 -2.89
N GLU A 86 3.16 -20.87 -4.21
CA GLU A 86 3.57 -19.79 -5.12
C GLU A 86 2.69 -18.53 -4.95
N LYS A 87 1.38 -18.69 -4.78
CA LYS A 87 0.49 -17.55 -4.48
C LYS A 87 0.83 -16.91 -3.13
N LEU A 88 1.16 -17.71 -2.12
CA LEU A 88 1.57 -17.18 -0.81
C LEU A 88 2.87 -16.39 -0.90
N GLU A 89 3.83 -16.86 -1.70
CA GLU A 89 5.08 -16.13 -1.97
C GLU A 89 4.82 -14.80 -2.66
N VAL A 90 3.96 -14.77 -3.67
CA VAL A 90 3.58 -13.53 -4.36
C VAL A 90 2.80 -12.58 -3.45
N LEU A 91 1.85 -13.10 -2.66
CA LEU A 91 1.12 -12.31 -1.68
C LEU A 91 2.06 -11.72 -0.62
N GLY A 92 3.00 -12.53 -0.14
CA GLY A 92 4.05 -12.12 0.79
C GLY A 92 4.90 -11.00 0.21
N PHE A 93 5.39 -11.18 -1.02
CA PHE A 93 6.20 -10.19 -1.72
C PHE A 93 5.52 -8.82 -1.80
N TYR A 94 4.28 -8.74 -2.29
CA TYR A 94 3.60 -7.44 -2.42
C TYR A 94 3.12 -6.88 -1.07
N THR A 95 2.89 -7.73 -0.06
CA THR A 95 2.64 -7.27 1.31
C THR A 95 3.89 -6.65 1.92
N ASP A 96 5.07 -7.28 1.73
CA ASP A 96 6.35 -6.73 2.17
C ASP A 96 6.62 -5.38 1.52
N LEU A 97 6.40 -5.23 0.21
CA LEU A 97 6.57 -3.93 -0.47
C LEU A 97 5.73 -2.83 0.18
N LEU A 98 4.48 -3.10 0.56
CA LEU A 98 3.64 -2.12 1.25
C LEU A 98 4.17 -1.78 2.64
N VAL A 99 4.62 -2.79 3.39
CA VAL A 99 5.09 -2.63 4.78
C VAL A 99 6.43 -1.90 4.82
N GLU A 100 7.40 -2.34 4.02
CA GLU A 100 8.75 -1.78 3.96
C GLU A 100 8.72 -0.31 3.51
N ASN A 101 7.84 0.03 2.57
CA ASN A 101 7.64 1.40 2.12
C ASN A 101 6.72 2.23 3.04
N ARG A 102 6.34 1.69 4.20
CA ARG A 102 5.45 2.34 5.18
C ARG A 102 4.18 2.89 4.54
N SER A 103 3.54 2.06 3.71
CA SER A 103 2.30 2.41 3.03
C SER A 103 1.18 2.66 4.05
N PRO A 104 0.38 3.73 3.90
CA PRO A 104 -0.76 3.98 4.76
C PRO A 104 -2.01 3.18 4.33
N GLU A 105 -1.90 2.32 3.31
CA GLU A 105 -3.02 1.56 2.74
C GLU A 105 -3.36 0.31 3.58
N SER A 106 -3.81 0.55 4.81
CA SER A 106 -4.09 -0.50 5.81
C SER A 106 -5.07 -1.59 5.35
N GLU A 107 -5.97 -1.28 4.41
CA GLU A 107 -6.88 -2.29 3.83
C GLU A 107 -6.11 -3.36 3.06
N LEU A 108 -5.14 -2.96 2.23
CA LEU A 108 -4.38 -3.88 1.40
C LEU A 108 -3.45 -4.73 2.26
N VAL A 109 -2.76 -4.11 3.23
CA VAL A 109 -1.93 -4.84 4.18
C VAL A 109 -2.76 -5.82 5.02
N TYR A 110 -3.94 -5.41 5.50
CA TYR A 110 -4.82 -6.33 6.22
C TYR A 110 -5.23 -7.53 5.36
N THR A 111 -5.57 -7.31 4.08
CA THR A 111 -5.86 -8.40 3.14
C THR A 111 -4.66 -9.34 2.99
N GLY A 112 -3.46 -8.79 2.79
CA GLY A 112 -2.21 -9.54 2.71
C GLY A 112 -1.96 -10.39 3.94
N LEU A 113 -1.93 -9.76 5.12
CA LEU A 113 -1.67 -10.44 6.40
C LEU A 113 -2.72 -11.49 6.74
N ARG A 114 -4.00 -11.27 6.37
CA ARG A 114 -5.04 -12.28 6.53
C ARG A 114 -4.77 -13.52 5.67
N GLY A 115 -4.32 -13.33 4.42
CA GLY A 115 -3.98 -14.46 3.55
C GLY A 115 -2.69 -15.18 3.95
N LEU A 116 -1.79 -14.48 4.64
CA LEU A 116 -0.52 -15.02 5.13
C LEU A 116 -0.61 -15.61 6.55
N ASP A 117 -1.79 -15.54 7.19
CA ASP A 117 -2.03 -16.10 8.51
C ASP A 117 -1.87 -17.63 8.48
N GLY A 118 -1.00 -18.15 9.36
CA GLY A 118 -0.61 -19.56 9.38
C GLY A 118 0.59 -19.90 8.47
N HIS A 119 1.06 -18.96 7.65
CA HIS A 119 2.24 -19.11 6.80
C HIS A 119 3.40 -18.21 7.23
N TRP A 120 3.09 -16.99 7.65
CA TRP A 120 4.04 -16.12 8.33
C TRP A 120 4.05 -16.38 9.83
N SER A 121 5.19 -16.10 10.48
CA SER A 121 5.26 -16.15 11.93
C SER A 121 4.37 -15.07 12.55
N ASP A 122 3.82 -15.35 13.72
CA ASP A 122 2.98 -14.41 14.45
C ASP A 122 3.72 -13.09 14.73
N GLN A 123 5.04 -13.14 14.99
CA GLN A 123 5.87 -11.93 15.16
C GLN A 123 5.88 -11.08 13.91
N ARG A 124 6.08 -11.69 12.75
CA ARG A 124 6.13 -10.97 11.47
C ARG A 124 4.79 -10.32 11.15
N ILE A 125 3.68 -11.00 11.42
CA ILE A 125 2.33 -10.43 11.25
C ILE A 125 2.12 -9.22 12.16
N ILE A 126 2.53 -9.33 13.44
CA ILE A 126 2.42 -8.22 14.41
C ILE A 126 3.23 -7.01 13.94
N GLU A 127 4.51 -7.19 13.62
CA GLU A 127 5.39 -6.09 13.20
C GLU A 127 4.89 -5.38 11.93
N ALA A 128 4.42 -6.15 10.95
CA ALA A 128 3.84 -5.61 9.72
C ALA A 128 2.56 -4.81 9.98
N ALA A 129 1.67 -5.34 10.83
CA ALA A 129 0.43 -4.67 11.20
C ALA A 129 0.71 -3.36 11.96
N GLU A 130 1.62 -3.38 12.94
CA GLU A 130 2.00 -2.20 13.71
C GLU A 130 2.66 -1.12 12.85
N THR A 131 3.59 -1.51 11.97
CA THR A 131 4.24 -0.60 11.01
C THR A 131 3.20 0.14 10.17
N THR A 132 2.22 -0.60 9.65
CA THR A 132 1.16 -0.04 8.81
C THR A 132 0.20 0.84 9.59
N ILE A 133 -0.18 0.46 10.81
CA ILE A 133 -1.01 1.30 11.69
C ILE A 133 -0.32 2.63 11.96
N GLN A 134 0.99 2.63 12.22
CA GLN A 134 1.75 3.87 12.45
C GLN A 134 1.82 4.73 11.19
N ALA A 135 2.10 4.13 10.03
CA ALA A 135 2.11 4.82 8.75
C ALA A 135 0.76 5.49 8.44
N ALA A 136 -0.34 4.76 8.60
CA ALA A 136 -1.68 5.28 8.39
C ALA A 136 -2.04 6.40 9.37
N LYS A 137 -1.66 6.31 10.65
CA LYS A 137 -1.84 7.39 11.62
C LYS A 137 -1.04 8.64 11.26
N GLN A 138 0.21 8.49 10.84
CA GLN A 138 1.04 9.63 10.42
C GLN A 138 0.45 10.33 9.19
N LYS A 139 -0.07 9.56 8.23
CA LYS A 139 -0.65 10.11 6.99
C LYS A 139 -2.04 10.71 7.20
N TYR A 140 -2.90 10.04 7.96
CA TYR A 140 -4.34 10.33 8.03
C TYR A 140 -4.82 10.80 9.41
N GLY A 141 -4.09 10.54 10.50
CA GLY A 141 -4.51 10.83 11.87
C GLY A 141 -4.60 12.32 12.21
N SER A 142 -3.85 13.18 11.52
CA SER A 142 -3.99 14.65 11.66
C SER A 142 -5.32 15.17 11.09
N ARG A 143 -5.97 14.41 10.20
CA ARG A 143 -7.17 14.82 9.47
C ARG A 143 -8.47 14.60 10.26
N GLU A 144 -8.45 13.75 11.28
CA GLU A 144 -9.56 13.60 12.23
C GLU A 144 -9.71 14.85 13.14
N LYS A 145 -8.60 15.55 13.46
CA LYS A 145 -8.64 16.76 14.30
C LYS A 145 -9.22 18.00 13.60
N THR A 146 -9.17 18.06 12.28
CA THR A 146 -9.76 19.17 11.50
C THR A 146 -11.27 19.07 11.32
N LYS A 147 -11.92 17.96 11.71
CA LYS A 147 -13.39 17.86 11.71
C LYS A 147 -14.07 18.60 12.88
N GLY A 148 -13.30 19.07 13.86
CA GLY A 148 -13.81 19.80 15.03
C GLY A 148 -13.64 21.32 15.00
N SER A 149 -12.97 21.89 14.00
CA SER A 149 -12.71 23.34 13.96
C SER A 149 -12.47 23.80 12.53
N GLN A 150 -13.54 24.14 11.82
CA GLN A 150 -13.64 25.26 10.87
C GLN A 150 -14.98 25.18 10.14
N SER A 151 -16.03 25.62 10.83
CA SER A 151 -17.13 26.31 10.16
C SER A 151 -16.73 27.77 10.07
N ASP A 152 -16.00 28.14 9.02
CA ASP A 152 -16.00 29.51 8.54
C ASP A 152 -15.73 29.51 7.04
N ALA A 153 -16.68 30.08 6.32
CA ALA A 153 -16.67 30.22 4.88
C ALA A 153 -15.55 31.19 4.44
N SER A 154 -14.77 30.82 3.43
CA SER A 154 -14.56 31.61 2.20
C SER A 154 -13.52 30.97 1.27
N GLU A 155 -13.97 30.74 0.04
CA GLU A 155 -13.22 30.93 -1.21
C GLU A 155 -12.17 29.88 -1.66
N SER A 156 -12.65 28.88 -2.40
CA SER A 156 -12.09 28.55 -3.72
C SER A 156 -13.18 27.86 -4.55
N LYS A 157 -13.64 28.53 -5.62
CA LYS A 157 -14.67 28.02 -6.52
C LYS A 157 -14.05 26.97 -7.45
N ASN A 158 -14.63 25.78 -7.40
CA ASN A 158 -14.38 24.56 -8.18
C ASN A 158 -13.35 23.57 -7.61
N PRO A 159 -13.65 22.88 -6.49
CA PRO A 159 -13.07 21.57 -6.26
C PRO A 159 -13.70 20.59 -7.26
N THR A 160 -12.90 19.93 -8.10
CA THR A 160 -13.36 18.83 -8.97
C THR A 160 -14.05 17.77 -8.09
N PRO A 161 -15.36 17.52 -8.22
CA PRO A 161 -16.15 16.82 -7.20
C PRO A 161 -15.74 15.36 -6.91
N GLY A 162 -14.87 14.72 -7.69
CA GLY A 162 -14.47 13.32 -7.50
C GLY A 162 -13.17 13.07 -6.71
N LEU A 163 -12.26 14.05 -6.62
CA LEU A 163 -10.89 13.82 -6.13
C LEU A 163 -10.71 14.01 -4.62
N ALA A 164 -11.39 14.99 -4.03
CA ALA A 164 -11.40 15.20 -2.58
C ALA A 164 -12.19 14.10 -1.87
N GLU A 165 -13.33 13.72 -2.44
CA GLU A 165 -14.18 12.60 -1.97
C GLU A 165 -13.42 11.26 -2.03
N SER A 166 -12.56 11.06 -3.03
CA SER A 166 -11.69 9.89 -3.15
C SER A 166 -10.64 9.81 -2.04
N LYS A 167 -10.00 10.93 -1.68
CA LYS A 167 -8.97 10.97 -0.62
C LYS A 167 -9.56 10.77 0.78
N GLU A 168 -10.72 11.34 1.07
CA GLU A 168 -11.39 11.14 2.36
C GLU A 168 -11.89 9.71 2.53
N ARG A 169 -12.52 9.14 1.49
CA ARG A 169 -12.94 7.74 1.49
C ARG A 169 -11.76 6.79 1.68
N ARG A 170 -10.60 7.09 1.08
CA ARG A 170 -9.36 6.31 1.28
C ARG A 170 -8.85 6.41 2.71
N ALA A 171 -8.80 7.61 3.30
CA ALA A 171 -8.39 7.80 4.68
C ALA A 171 -9.32 7.07 5.67
N ALA A 172 -10.64 7.19 5.49
CA ALA A 172 -11.62 6.51 6.34
C ALA A 172 -11.48 4.98 6.27
N ARG A 173 -11.29 4.43 5.07
CA ARG A 173 -11.03 3.01 4.84
C ARG A 173 -9.76 2.52 5.53
N ALA A 174 -8.65 3.23 5.38
CA ALA A 174 -7.40 2.90 6.06
C ALA A 174 -7.54 2.93 7.59
N LEU A 175 -8.20 3.96 8.15
CA LEU A 175 -8.42 4.06 9.59
C LEU A 175 -9.37 2.96 10.12
N GLN A 176 -10.40 2.60 9.36
CA GLN A 176 -11.26 1.47 9.70
C GLN A 176 -10.49 0.14 9.66
N ALA A 177 -9.63 -0.06 8.67
CA ALA A 177 -8.78 -1.24 8.56
C ALA A 177 -7.73 -1.33 9.68
N ASN A 178 -7.25 -0.20 10.21
CA ASN A 178 -6.39 -0.20 11.40
C ASN A 178 -7.05 -0.90 12.60
N HIS A 179 -8.37 -0.79 12.76
CA HIS A 179 -9.07 -1.52 13.82
C HIS A 179 -9.00 -3.04 13.61
N LYS A 180 -9.08 -3.51 12.36
CA LYS A 180 -8.94 -4.94 12.03
C LYS A 180 -7.50 -5.43 12.25
N LEU A 181 -6.52 -4.62 11.87
CA LEU A 181 -5.09 -4.89 12.13
C LEU A 181 -4.81 -4.98 13.63
N ARG A 182 -5.34 -4.06 14.46
CA ARG A 182 -5.20 -4.14 15.92
C ARG A 182 -5.79 -5.42 16.49
N LYS A 183 -7.03 -5.77 16.11
CA LYS A 183 -7.64 -7.05 16.51
C LYS A 183 -6.82 -8.26 16.10
N MET A 184 -6.14 -8.19 14.95
CA MET A 184 -5.21 -9.25 14.53
C MET A 184 -4.01 -9.32 15.47
N VAL A 185 -3.37 -8.18 15.78
CA VAL A 185 -2.26 -8.11 16.74
C VAL A 185 -2.66 -8.68 18.11
N ASP A 186 -3.77 -8.23 18.69
CA ASP A 186 -4.23 -8.64 20.02
C ASP A 186 -4.37 -10.18 20.09
N ARG A 187 -5.06 -10.77 19.11
CA ARG A 187 -5.24 -12.24 19.02
C ARG A 187 -3.94 -13.02 18.85
N LYS A 188 -2.91 -12.41 18.24
CA LYS A 188 -1.61 -13.04 18.02
C LYS A 188 -0.72 -12.95 19.25
N GLN A 189 -0.88 -11.89 20.05
CA GLN A 189 -0.18 -11.74 21.32
C GLN A 189 -0.76 -12.68 22.39
N GLU A 190 -2.08 -12.89 22.42
CA GLU A 190 -2.75 -13.81 23.36
C GLU A 190 -2.36 -15.29 23.19
N LYS A 191 -1.79 -15.67 22.04
CA LYS A 191 -1.39 -17.05 21.72
C LYS A 191 0.05 -17.39 22.12
N ARG A 192 0.81 -16.42 22.63
CA ARG A 192 2.21 -16.59 23.06
C ARG A 192 2.29 -16.92 24.53
#